data_AF-A0A0V8JAJ8-F1
#
_entry.id   AF-A0A0V8JAJ8-F1
#
_cell.length_a   1.000
_cell.length_b   1.000
_cell.length_c   1.000
_cell.angle_alpha   90.00
_cell.angle_beta   90.00
_cell.angle_gamma   90.00
#
_symmetry.space_group_name_H-M   'P 1'
#
loop_
_entity.id
_entity.type
_entity.pdbx_description
1 polymer ?
#
loop_
_entity_poly.entity_id
_entity_poly.type
_entity_poly.pdbx_seq_one_letter_code
_entity_poly.pdbx_strand_id
1 'polypeptide(L)'
;MRNAESFEEVLEFSNAHQSAHGKMYLSQRETSPGGILFSDEDSGKQPLELEIKLLLKAENDSLYFSKRYMEDEEEEFEERMNQLDTLKNQFDIESVSSGEISDLLKKA
;
A
#
# COMPACT_ATOMS: atom_id res chain seq x y z
N MET A 1 18.36 -0.59 -0.07
CA MET A 1 16.90 -0.48 -0.24
C MET A 1 16.47 -1.11 -1.55
N ARG A 2 15.48 -2.00 -1.53
CA ARG A 2 14.91 -2.69 -2.71
C ARG A 2 13.49 -2.20 -2.97
N ASN A 3 13.06 -2.25 -4.23
CA ASN A 3 11.68 -2.00 -4.62
C ASN A 3 11.06 -3.35 -5.03
N ALA A 4 9.93 -3.70 -4.43
CA ALA A 4 9.12 -4.82 -4.86
C ALA A 4 8.20 -4.37 -5.99
N GLU A 5 8.12 -5.20 -7.03
CA GLU A 5 7.22 -5.01 -8.16
C GLU A 5 5.85 -5.64 -7.87
N SER A 6 5.82 -6.66 -7.00
CA SER A 6 4.62 -7.42 -6.65
C SER A 6 4.44 -7.57 -5.14
N PHE A 7 3.18 -7.76 -4.72
CA PHE A 7 2.85 -8.03 -3.31
C PHE A 7 3.43 -9.36 -2.83
N GLU A 8 3.62 -10.34 -3.73
CA GLU A 8 4.29 -11.60 -3.43
C GLU A 8 5.71 -11.38 -2.90
N GLU A 9 6.48 -10.49 -3.52
CA GLU A 9 7.83 -10.14 -3.02
C GLU A 9 7.79 -9.50 -1.63
N VAL A 10 6.74 -8.73 -1.34
CA VAL A 10 6.51 -8.15 0.00
C VAL A 10 6.28 -9.27 1.02
N LEU A 11 5.48 -10.28 0.67
CA LEU A 11 5.22 -11.44 1.51
C LEU A 11 6.48 -12.32 1.69
N GLU A 12 7.27 -12.51 0.63
CA GLU A 12 8.53 -13.24 0.71
C GLU A 12 9.53 -12.53 1.62
N PHE A 13 9.66 -11.20 1.47
CA PHE A 13 10.51 -10.38 2.35
C PHE A 13 10.04 -10.44 3.80
N SER A 14 8.72 -10.36 4.02
CA SER A 14 8.07 -10.47 5.32
C SER A 14 8.40 -11.81 5.99
N ASN A 15 8.23 -12.92 5.27
CA ASN A 15 8.55 -14.26 5.78
C ASN A 15 10.04 -14.45 6.05
N ALA A 16 10.91 -13.96 5.16
CA ALA A 16 12.37 -14.04 5.35
C ALA A 16 12.86 -13.26 6.59
N HIS A 17 12.12 -12.23 7.00
CA HIS A 17 12.47 -11.36 8.12
C HIS A 17 11.50 -11.44 9.31
N GLN A 18 10.67 -12.49 9.41
CA GLN A 18 9.66 -12.66 10.48
C GLN A 18 10.22 -12.57 11.91
N SER A 19 11.50 -12.90 12.10
CA SER A 19 12.19 -12.85 13.41
C SER A 19 12.92 -11.52 13.66
N ALA A 20 13.06 -10.67 12.65
CA ALA A 20 13.62 -9.34 12.82
C ALA A 20 12.52 -8.42 13.35
N HIS A 21 12.78 -7.69 14.44
CA HIS A 21 11.88 -6.65 14.95
C HIS A 21 11.84 -5.47 13.98
N GLY A 22 11.22 -5.68 12.82
CA GLY A 22 11.06 -4.69 11.77
C GLY A 22 9.81 -3.85 11.98
N LYS A 23 9.83 -2.66 11.37
CA LYS A 23 8.68 -1.76 11.34
C LYS A 23 8.18 -1.63 9.91
N MET A 24 6.88 -1.72 9.72
CA MET A 24 6.23 -1.53 8.44
C MET A 24 5.46 -0.22 8.45
N TYR A 25 5.71 0.64 7.47
CA TYR A 25 4.98 1.88 7.28
C TYR A 25 3.99 1.69 6.13
N LEU A 26 2.72 2.00 6.38
CA LEU A 26 1.64 1.85 5.42
C LEU A 26 1.02 3.22 5.12
N SER A 27 0.96 3.57 3.84
CA SER A 27 0.13 4.67 3.33
C SER A 27 -0.90 4.08 2.39
N GLN A 28 -2.16 4.18 2.78
CA GLN A 28 -3.30 3.83 1.94
C GLN A 28 -4.02 5.12 1.57
N ARG A 29 -4.26 5.31 0.27
CA ARG A 29 -5.00 6.46 -0.23
C ARG A 29 -6.04 6.01 -1.23
N GLU A 30 -7.29 6.10 -0.82
CA GLU A 30 -8.45 5.97 -1.69
C GLU A 30 -8.72 7.34 -2.30
N THR A 31 -8.70 7.40 -3.62
CA THR A 31 -9.03 8.59 -4.40
C THR A 31 -10.30 8.30 -5.17
N SER A 32 -11.42 8.70 -4.60
CA SER A 32 -12.69 8.83 -5.34
C SER A 32 -12.75 10.24 -5.91
N PRO A 33 -12.93 10.45 -7.22
CA PRO A 33 -13.16 11.77 -7.75
C PRO A 33 -14.55 12.27 -7.29
N GLY A 34 -14.57 13.02 -6.19
CA GLY A 34 -15.53 14.10 -5.93
C GLY A 34 -16.98 13.71 -5.60
N GLY A 35 -17.42 14.08 -4.40
CA GLY A 35 -18.84 14.14 -4.08
C GLY A 35 -19.61 15.08 -5.02
N ILE A 36 -20.81 14.62 -5.38
CA ILE A 36 -21.97 15.42 -5.77
C ILE A 36 -21.68 16.51 -6.83
N LEU A 37 -21.56 16.12 -8.10
CA LEU A 37 -21.98 17.00 -9.20
C LEU A 37 -23.52 16.95 -9.27
N PHE A 38 -24.18 17.86 -8.55
CA PHE A 38 -25.49 18.33 -9.00
C PHE A 38 -25.27 19.07 -10.32
N SER A 39 -25.59 18.43 -11.45
CA SER A 39 -26.18 19.04 -12.66
C SER A 39 -25.89 18.20 -13.90
N ASP A 40 -26.98 17.83 -14.57
CA ASP A 40 -27.13 17.35 -15.94
C ASP A 40 -26.46 16.02 -16.34
N GLU A 41 -27.33 15.10 -16.79
CA GLU A 41 -27.16 14.15 -17.88
C GLU A 41 -25.73 14.07 -18.48
N ASP A 42 -25.15 12.86 -18.45
CA ASP A 42 -23.97 12.44 -19.25
C ASP A 42 -22.56 12.57 -18.63
N SER A 43 -22.38 12.26 -17.34
CA SER A 43 -21.04 12.03 -16.78
C SER A 43 -20.83 10.55 -16.43
N GLY A 44 -20.04 9.86 -17.26
CA GLY A 44 -19.59 8.50 -17.01
C GLY A 44 -18.92 8.39 -15.63
N LYS A 45 -19.28 7.34 -14.88
CA LYS A 45 -18.66 7.02 -13.59
C LYS A 45 -17.15 6.99 -13.78
N GLN A 46 -16.42 7.89 -13.12
CA GLN A 46 -14.97 7.80 -13.07
C GLN A 46 -14.59 6.70 -12.07
N PRO A 47 -13.70 5.76 -12.42
CA PRO A 47 -13.39 4.62 -11.57
C PRO A 47 -12.67 5.07 -10.29
N LEU A 48 -13.00 4.42 -9.18
CA LEU A 48 -12.30 4.58 -7.91
C LEU A 48 -10.84 4.12 -8.04
N GLU A 49 -9.89 4.93 -7.56
CA GLU A 49 -8.46 4.59 -7.58
C GLU A 49 -7.96 4.39 -6.14
N LEU A 50 -7.27 3.29 -5.89
CA LEU A 50 -6.57 3.03 -4.64
C LEU A 50 -5.07 3.04 -4.86
N GLU A 51 -4.36 3.86 -4.10
CA GLU A 51 -2.90 3.81 -4.00
C GLU A 51 -2.48 3.19 -2.67
N ILE A 52 -1.71 2.10 -2.74
CA ILE A 52 -1.07 1.46 -1.59
C ILE A 52 0.43 1.68 -1.69
N LYS A 53 1.02 2.22 -0.62
CA LYS A 53 2.46 2.36 -0.45
C LYS A 53 2.89 1.69 0.86
N LEU A 54 3.89 0.84 0.76
CA LEU A 54 4.47 0.09 1.86
C LEU A 54 5.96 0.35 1.95
N LEU A 55 6.47 0.51 3.16
CA LEU A 55 7.88 0.55 3.46
C LEU A 55 8.17 -0.37 4.62
N LEU A 56 8.81 -1.51 4.35
CA LEU A 56 9.24 -2.47 5.36
C LEU A 56 10.69 -2.16 5.70
N LYS A 57 10.97 -1.92 6.98
CA LYS A 57 12.33 -1.74 7.51
C LYS A 57 12.65 -2.90 8.44
N ALA A 58 13.58 -3.75 8.01
CA ALA A 58 14.23 -4.75 8.85
C ALA A 58 15.60 -4.22 9.33
N GLU A 59 16.25 -4.96 10.22
CA GLU A 59 17.48 -4.52 10.92
C GLU A 59 18.63 -4.12 9.96
N ASN A 60 18.74 -4.80 8.82
CA ASN A 60 19.79 -4.55 7.82
C ASN A 60 19.26 -4.44 6.38
N ASP A 61 17.95 -4.50 6.17
CA ASP A 61 17.36 -4.46 4.83
C ASP A 61 16.05 -3.66 4.83
N SER A 62 15.68 -3.16 3.66
CA SER A 62 14.47 -2.36 3.50
C SER A 62 13.86 -2.59 2.13
N LEU A 63 12.53 -2.74 2.14
CA LEU A 63 11.73 -2.96 0.94
C LEU A 63 10.66 -1.88 0.82
N TYR A 64 10.55 -1.29 -0.37
CA TYR A 64 9.44 -0.41 -0.73
C TYR A 64 8.56 -1.07 -1.76
N PHE A 65 7.25 -0.90 -1.61
CA PHE A 65 6.26 -1.31 -2.59
C PHE A 65 5.26 -0.18 -2.80
N SER A 66 4.89 0.05 -4.05
CA SER A 66 3.86 1.03 -4.41
C SER A 66 3.09 0.52 -5.60
N LYS A 67 1.79 0.29 -5.41
CA LYS A 67 0.90 -0.09 -6.51
C LYS A 67 -0.40 0.71 -6.43
N ARG A 68 -0.92 1.02 -7.61
CA ARG A 68 -2.24 1.62 -7.80
C ARG A 68 -3.16 0.58 -8.40
N TYR A 69 -4.38 0.51 -7.88
CA TYR A 69 -5.44 -0.40 -8.28
C TYR A 69 -6.65 0.42 -8.73
N MET A 70 -7.33 -0.01 -9.78
CA MET A 70 -8.55 0.63 -10.27
C MET A 70 -9.79 -0.21 -9.89
N GLU A 71 -10.96 0.44 -9.82
CA GLU A 71 -12.25 -0.18 -9.44
C GLU A 71 -12.60 -1.43 -10.27
N ASP A 72 -12.22 -1.48 -11.56
CA ASP A 72 -12.42 -2.65 -12.42
C ASP A 72 -11.66 -3.92 -11.93
N GLU A 73 -10.79 -3.79 -10.92
CA GLU A 73 -9.99 -4.86 -10.32
C GLU A 73 -10.47 -5.21 -8.88
N GLU A 74 -11.79 -5.16 -8.64
CA GLU A 74 -12.42 -5.35 -7.32
C GLU A 74 -12.03 -6.69 -6.63
N GLU A 75 -11.92 -7.78 -7.39
CA GLU A 75 -11.44 -9.08 -6.89
C GLU A 75 -9.96 -9.03 -6.46
N GLU A 76 -9.13 -8.31 -7.22
CA GLU A 76 -7.73 -8.10 -6.86
C GLU A 76 -7.61 -7.26 -5.59
N PHE A 77 -8.48 -6.26 -5.43
CA PHE A 77 -8.53 -5.39 -4.25
C PHE A 77 -8.78 -6.17 -2.96
N GLU A 78 -9.83 -7.01 -2.91
CA GLU A 78 -10.16 -7.77 -1.70
C GLU A 78 -9.03 -8.72 -1.32
N GLU A 79 -8.42 -9.38 -2.30
CA GLU A 79 -7.27 -10.25 -2.07
C GLU A 79 -6.09 -9.47 -1.48
N ARG A 80 -5.77 -8.29 -2.03
CA ARG A 80 -4.67 -7.46 -1.51
C ARG A 80 -4.93 -6.92 -0.12
N MET A 81 -6.17 -6.59 0.22
CA MET A 81 -6.53 -6.19 1.58
C MET A 81 -6.33 -7.34 2.58
N ASN A 82 -6.69 -8.57 2.21
CA ASN A 82 -6.44 -9.75 3.04
C ASN A 82 -4.93 -10.03 3.23
N GLN A 83 -4.14 -9.90 2.16
CA GLN A 83 -2.68 -10.05 2.23
C GLN A 83 -2.05 -8.96 3.10
N LEU A 84 -2.52 -7.72 2.97
CA LEU A 84 -2.11 -6.61 3.82
C LEU A 84 -2.43 -6.87 5.28
N ASP A 85 -3.64 -7.37 5.59
CA ASP A 85 -4.04 -7.73 6.96
C ASP A 85 -3.10 -8.77 7.58
N THR A 86 -2.72 -9.77 6.79
CA THR A 86 -1.73 -10.77 7.19
C THR A 86 -0.38 -10.13 7.55
N LEU A 87 0.09 -9.16 6.76
CA LEU A 87 1.30 -8.39 7.08
C LEU A 87 1.15 -7.60 8.39
N LYS A 88 -0.05 -7.06 8.67
CA LYS A 88 -0.33 -6.34 9.93
C LYS A 88 -0.21 -7.18 11.17
N ASN A 89 -0.41 -8.49 11.04
CA ASN A 89 -0.22 -9.42 12.15
C ASN A 89 1.25 -9.84 12.33
N GLN A 90 2.11 -9.63 11.33
CA GLN A 90 3.52 -10.04 11.36
C GLN A 90 4.49 -8.91 11.75
N PHE A 91 4.18 -7.67 11.36
CA PHE A 91 5.04 -6.50 11.61
C PHE A 91 4.34 -5.47 12.51
N ASP A 92 5.13 -4.71 13.26
CA ASP A 92 4.62 -3.49 13.89
C ASP A 92 4.31 -2.46 12.79
N ILE A 93 3.03 -2.16 12.58
CA ILE A 93 2.59 -1.25 11.54
C ILE A 93 2.37 0.15 12.07
N GLU A 94 2.95 1.11 11.36
CA GLU A 94 2.62 2.51 11.49
C GLU A 94 1.94 3.01 10.22
N SER A 95 0.66 3.35 10.35
CA SER A 95 -0.07 4.06 9.31
C SER A 95 0.43 5.49 9.21
N VAL A 96 0.97 5.85 8.05
CA VAL A 96 1.56 7.17 7.78
C VAL A 96 1.01 7.75 6.48
N SER A 97 1.17 9.06 6.30
CA SER A 97 0.80 9.70 5.04
C SER A 97 1.79 9.36 3.92
N SER A 98 1.37 9.49 2.66
CA SER A 98 2.26 9.24 1.51
C SER A 98 3.50 10.16 1.50
N GLY A 99 3.35 11.39 2.01
CA GLY A 99 4.46 12.33 2.21
C GLY A 99 5.47 11.85 3.26
N GLU A 100 4.99 11.27 4.36
CA GLU A 100 5.83 10.71 5.42
C GLU A 100 6.61 9.49 4.93
N ILE A 101 5.98 8.58 4.16
CA ILE A 101 6.73 7.49 3.48
C ILE A 101 7.84 8.08 2.62
N SER A 102 7.53 9.11 1.83
CA SER A 102 8.51 9.74 0.96
C SER A 102 9.69 10.36 1.73
N ASP A 103 9.45 10.90 2.92
CA ASP A 103 10.50 11.41 3.79
C ASP A 103 11.32 10.28 4.43
N LEU A 104 10.66 9.19 4.84
CA LEU A 104 11.30 7.99 5.37
C LEU A 104 12.17 7.27 4.34
N LEU A 105 11.81 7.34 3.05
CA LEU A 105 12.60 6.85 1.92
C LEU A 105 13.88 7.66 1.73
N LYS A 106 13.84 8.99 1.91
CA LYS A 106 15.03 9.85 1.79
C LYS A 106 16.04 9.66 2.92
N LYS A 107 15.58 9.15 4.06
CA LYS A 107 16.36 8.91 5.27
C LYS A 107 16.85 7.47 5.42
N ALA A 108 16.39 6.55 4.57
CA ALA A 108 16.78 5.14 4.55
C ALA A 108 17.98 4.91 3.61
#